data_AF-A0A2T3KT61-F1
#
_entry.id   AF-A0A2T3KT61-F1
#
_cell.length_a   1.000
_cell.length_b   1.000
_cell.length_c   1.000
_cell.angle_alpha   90.00
_cell.angle_beta   90.00
_cell.angle_gamma   90.00
#
_symmetry.space_group_name_H-M   'P 1'
#
loop_
_entity.id
_entity.type
_entity.pdbx_description
1 polymer ?
#
loop_
_entity_poly.entity_id
_entity_poly.type
_entity_poly.pdbx_seq_one_letter_code
_entity_poly.pdbx_strand_id
1 'polypeptide(L)'
;MGVVIMNALLELLIALGNDMLFAMIPAVGFALVFNVPPKALKYCAIGGGLGHGTRFLLMHWGMPIEWATLSAATVVGMIGVHWSHRFLAHPKVFTVAAMIPMVPGVFAYKAMIAIVEINHRGFSMELWGLMIENVLKAIFIVAALAIGLAMPGLLFYRRRPVV
;
A
#
# COMPACT_ATOMS: atom_id res chain seq x y z
N MET A 1 2.07 12.65 33.61
CA MET A 1 1.36 12.88 32.34
C MET A 1 2.31 13.18 31.18
N GLY A 2 3.23 14.16 31.29
CA GLY A 2 4.19 14.49 30.21
C GLY A 2 5.15 13.35 29.80
N VAL A 3 5.67 12.57 30.76
CA VAL A 3 6.57 11.43 30.49
C VAL A 3 5.85 10.31 29.72
N VAL A 4 4.58 10.04 30.03
CA VAL A 4 3.78 9.01 29.35
C VAL A 4 3.52 9.38 27.89
N ILE A 5 3.19 10.65 27.63
CA ILE A 5 2.97 11.16 26.26
C ILE A 5 4.29 11.12 25.46
N MET A 6 5.40 11.51 26.09
CA MET A 6 6.73 11.45 25.46
C MET A 6 7.11 10.02 25.07
N ASN A 7 6.87 9.05 25.96
CA ASN A 7 7.15 7.64 25.68
C ASN A 7 6.27 7.10 24.54
N ALA A 8 4.97 7.40 24.55
CA ALA A 8 4.05 6.98 23.47
C ALA A 8 4.44 7.57 22.10
N LEU A 9 4.85 8.84 22.07
CA LEU A 9 5.33 9.47 20.83
C LEU A 9 6.61 8.80 20.33
N LEU A 10 7.55 8.51 21.23
CA LEU A 10 8.80 7.84 20.87
C LEU A 10 8.54 6.43 20.31
N GLU A 11 7.67 5.66 20.95
CA GLU A 11 7.25 4.33 20.47
C GLU A 11 6.62 4.42 19.07
N LEU A 12 5.74 5.40 18.84
CA LEU A 12 5.12 5.61 17.53
C LEU A 12 6.16 5.95 16.46
N LEU A 13 7.12 6.84 16.75
CA LEU A 13 8.16 7.23 15.80
C LEU A 13 9.09 6.06 15.46
N ILE A 14 9.44 5.23 16.45
CA ILE A 14 10.26 4.03 16.24
C ILE A 14 9.48 3.00 15.40
N ALA A 15 8.20 2.76 15.73
CA ALA A 15 7.36 1.83 14.99
C ALA A 15 7.17 2.28 13.53
N LEU A 16 6.91 3.57 13.31
CA LEU A 16 6.80 4.17 11.98
C LEU A 16 8.13 4.04 11.21
N GLY A 17 9.26 4.37 11.83
CA GLY A 17 10.57 4.24 11.21
C GLY A 17 10.85 2.80 10.76
N ASN A 18 10.58 1.83 11.62
CA ASN A 18 10.72 0.41 11.28
C ASN A 18 9.78 0.00 10.14
N ASP A 19 8.51 0.36 10.22
CA ASP A 19 7.50 0.05 9.20
C ASP A 19 7.93 0.57 7.81
N MET A 20 8.37 1.83 7.75
CA MET A 20 8.85 2.45 6.52
C MET A 20 10.12 1.75 5.99
N LEU A 21 11.12 1.52 6.86
CA LEU A 21 12.39 0.89 6.46
C LEU A 21 12.19 -0.53 5.92
N PHE A 22 11.35 -1.34 6.58
CA PHE A 22 11.07 -2.70 6.12
C PHE A 22 10.25 -2.70 4.83
N ALA A 23 9.38 -1.72 4.60
CA ALA A 23 8.64 -1.59 3.33
C ALA A 23 9.55 -1.21 2.14
N MET A 24 10.66 -0.50 2.38
CA MET A 24 11.62 -0.13 1.33
C MET A 24 12.29 -1.35 0.69
N ILE A 25 12.56 -2.40 1.46
CA ILE A 25 13.27 -3.61 1.00
C ILE A 25 12.51 -4.32 -0.14
N PRO A 26 11.25 -4.77 0.06
CA PRO A 26 10.47 -5.37 -1.01
C PRO A 26 10.18 -4.38 -2.15
N ALA A 27 10.00 -3.08 -1.86
CA ALA A 27 9.83 -2.08 -2.92
C ALA A 27 11.03 -2.04 -3.88
N VAL A 28 12.26 -2.07 -3.36
CA VAL A 28 13.48 -2.14 -4.19
C VAL A 28 13.62 -3.50 -4.87
N GLY A 29 13.37 -4.60 -4.15
CA GLY A 29 13.43 -5.95 -4.71
C GLY A 29 12.52 -6.11 -5.93
N PHE A 30 11.26 -5.67 -5.83
CA PHE A 30 10.32 -5.70 -6.96
C PHE A 30 10.67 -4.67 -8.03
N ALA A 31 11.25 -3.52 -7.68
CA ALA A 31 11.74 -2.57 -8.69
C ALA A 31 12.84 -3.19 -9.56
N LEU A 32 13.75 -3.98 -8.98
CA LEU A 32 14.75 -4.74 -9.73
C LEU A 32 14.09 -5.79 -10.63
N VAL A 33 13.10 -6.54 -10.13
CA VAL A 33 12.33 -7.52 -10.92
C VAL A 33 11.62 -6.84 -12.11
N PHE A 34 11.14 -5.62 -11.93
CA PHE A 34 10.50 -4.83 -12.99
C PHE A 34 11.50 -4.04 -13.86
N ASN A 35 12.80 -4.33 -13.78
CA ASN A 35 13.86 -3.68 -14.55
C ASN A 35 13.83 -2.15 -14.44
N VAL A 36 13.50 -1.62 -13.26
CA VAL A 36 13.58 -0.18 -12.98
C VAL A 36 15.04 0.27 -13.08
N PRO A 37 15.36 1.37 -13.78
CA PRO A 37 16.73 1.85 -13.89
C PRO A 37 17.38 2.07 -12.51
N PRO A 38 18.67 1.74 -12.31
CA PRO A 38 19.33 1.83 -11.00
C PRO A 38 19.21 3.21 -10.34
N LYS A 39 19.27 4.28 -11.14
CA LYS A 39 19.11 5.67 -10.67
C LYS A 39 17.72 5.96 -10.07
N ALA A 40 16.71 5.19 -10.46
CA ALA A 40 15.33 5.34 -10.02
C ALA A 40 14.97 4.47 -8.79
N LEU A 41 15.76 3.44 -8.47
CA LEU A 41 15.48 2.52 -7.36
C LEU A 41 15.30 3.22 -6.01
N LYS A 42 16.08 4.28 -5.74
CA LYS A 42 15.95 5.08 -4.52
C LYS A 42 14.57 5.73 -4.39
N TYR A 43 13.94 6.12 -5.49
CA TYR A 43 12.60 6.70 -5.48
C TYR A 43 11.52 5.63 -5.27
N CYS A 44 11.73 4.40 -5.78
CA CYS A 44 10.87 3.27 -5.45
C CYS A 44 10.95 2.92 -3.96
N ALA A 45 12.15 2.95 -3.38
CA ALA A 45 12.35 2.76 -1.94
C ALA A 45 11.60 3.83 -1.15
N ILE A 46 11.88 5.12 -1.40
CA ILE A 46 11.21 6.24 -0.73
C ILE A 46 9.69 6.16 -0.91
N GLY A 47 9.21 5.86 -2.13
CA GLY A 47 7.79 5.68 -2.39
C GLY A 47 7.17 4.53 -1.58
N GLY A 48 7.86 3.40 -1.46
CA GLY A 48 7.41 2.27 -0.65
C GLY A 48 7.34 2.59 0.83
N GLY A 49 8.38 3.24 1.36
CA GLY A 49 8.40 3.73 2.74
C GLY A 49 7.28 4.75 3.01
N LEU A 50 7.13 5.76 2.15
CA LEU A 50 6.08 6.78 2.31
C LEU A 50 4.67 6.19 2.19
N GLY A 51 4.44 5.29 1.25
CA GLY A 51 3.16 4.62 1.09
C GLY A 51 2.79 3.81 2.34
N HIS A 52 3.69 2.92 2.76
CA HIS A 52 3.42 2.06 3.91
C HIS A 52 3.31 2.86 5.21
N GLY A 53 4.20 3.84 5.43
CA GLY A 53 4.15 4.73 6.59
C GLY A 53 2.89 5.60 6.64
N THR A 54 2.41 6.10 5.50
CA THR A 54 1.13 6.82 5.42
C THR A 54 -0.02 5.93 5.86
N ARG A 55 -0.08 4.69 5.33
CA ARG A 55 -1.09 3.71 5.71
C ARG A 55 -1.00 3.36 7.20
N PHE A 56 0.21 3.15 7.72
CA PHE A 56 0.47 2.85 9.12
C PHE A 56 -0.06 3.95 10.05
N LEU A 57 0.26 5.22 9.77
CA LEU A 57 -0.20 6.36 10.57
C LEU A 57 -1.72 6.50 10.57
N LEU A 58 -2.35 6.33 9.41
CA LEU A 58 -3.80 6.41 9.31
C LEU A 58 -4.49 5.28 10.09
N MET A 59 -3.92 4.06 10.03
CA MET A 59 -4.41 2.94 10.84
C MET A 59 -4.18 3.15 12.33
N HIS A 60 -3.08 3.78 12.75
CA HIS A 60 -2.83 4.13 14.15
C HIS A 60 -3.93 5.03 14.72
N TRP A 61 -4.51 5.92 13.90
CA TRP A 61 -5.66 6.75 14.28
C TRP A 61 -7.03 6.12 13.99
N GLY A 62 -7.09 4.81 13.77
CA GLY A 62 -8.32 4.05 13.67
C GLY A 62 -8.96 4.00 12.27
N MET A 63 -8.26 4.50 11.23
CA MET A 63 -8.77 4.38 9.87
C MET A 63 -8.73 2.92 9.39
N PRO A 64 -9.81 2.38 8.81
CA PRO A 64 -9.80 1.04 8.24
C PRO A 64 -8.71 0.88 7.17
N ILE A 65 -8.19 -0.34 7.06
CA ILE A 65 -7.03 -0.66 6.23
C ILE A 65 -7.26 -0.34 4.75
N GLU A 66 -8.48 -0.44 4.27
CA GLU A 66 -8.91 -0.17 2.90
C GLU A 66 -8.77 1.32 2.60
N TRP A 67 -9.34 2.18 3.45
CA TRP A 67 -9.26 3.63 3.32
C TRP A 67 -7.83 4.14 3.51
N ALA A 68 -7.11 3.60 4.49
CA ALA A 68 -5.70 3.93 4.71
C ALA A 68 -4.84 3.58 3.49
N THR A 69 -5.12 2.44 2.85
CA THR A 69 -4.43 2.04 1.61
C THR A 69 -4.78 2.97 0.45
N LEU A 70 -6.05 3.37 0.31
CA LEU A 70 -6.49 4.30 -0.72
C LEU A 70 -5.75 5.63 -0.61
N SER A 71 -5.74 6.22 0.60
CA SER A 71 -5.05 7.48 0.87
C SER A 71 -3.54 7.37 0.62
N ALA A 72 -2.90 6.30 1.10
CA ALA A 72 -1.48 6.04 0.86
C ALA A 72 -1.16 5.92 -0.64
N ALA A 73 -1.95 5.15 -1.38
CA ALA A 73 -1.78 4.99 -2.82
C ALA A 73 -2.00 6.31 -3.58
N THR A 74 -2.94 7.15 -3.15
CA THR A 74 -3.12 8.51 -3.69
C THR A 74 -1.91 9.39 -3.43
N VAL A 75 -1.37 9.41 -2.22
CA VAL A 75 -0.15 10.16 -1.89
C VAL A 75 1.01 9.73 -2.78
N VAL A 76 1.25 8.42 -2.91
CA VAL A 76 2.33 7.92 -3.76
C VAL A 76 2.07 8.15 -5.24
N GLY A 77 0.82 8.06 -5.69
CA GLY A 77 0.41 8.40 -7.06
C GLY A 77 0.75 9.86 -7.38
N MET A 78 0.41 10.79 -6.48
CA MET A 78 0.69 12.22 -6.63
C MET A 78 2.19 12.50 -6.68
N ILE A 79 2.97 11.89 -5.78
CA ILE A 79 4.43 11.97 -5.78
C ILE A 79 5.02 11.40 -7.07
N GLY A 80 4.49 10.27 -7.55
CA GLY A 80 4.90 9.63 -8.79
C GLY A 80 4.68 10.50 -10.02
N VAL A 81 3.55 11.22 -10.10
CA VAL A 81 3.32 12.21 -11.14
C VAL A 81 4.31 13.36 -11.03
N HIS A 82 4.54 13.89 -9.83
CA HIS A 82 5.51 14.96 -9.63
C HIS A 82 6.93 14.55 -10.09
N TRP A 83 7.39 13.36 -9.69
CA TRP A 83 8.67 12.79 -10.14
C TRP A 83 8.71 12.50 -11.64
N SER A 84 7.57 12.14 -12.24
CA SER A 84 7.51 11.89 -13.69
C SER A 84 7.86 13.12 -14.52
N HIS A 85 7.35 14.29 -14.12
CA HIS A 85 7.70 15.56 -14.76
C HIS A 85 9.15 15.97 -14.46
N ARG A 86 9.64 15.71 -13.24
CA ARG A 86 11.00 16.09 -12.84
C ARG A 86 12.09 15.28 -13.55
N PHE A 87 11.85 13.98 -13.74
CA PHE A 87 12.81 13.02 -14.29
C PHE A 87 12.50 12.58 -15.72
N LEU A 88 11.43 13.11 -16.33
CA LEU A 88 10.97 12.76 -17.69
C LEU A 88 10.79 11.24 -17.87
N ALA A 89 10.28 10.57 -16.84
CA ALA A 89 10.06 9.13 -16.81
C ALA A 89 8.60 8.85 -16.46
N HIS A 90 8.00 7.81 -17.04
CA HIS A 90 6.60 7.49 -16.79
C HIS A 90 6.32 7.23 -15.29
N PRO A 91 5.23 7.75 -14.67
CA PRO A 91 4.98 7.61 -13.23
C PRO A 91 5.08 6.18 -12.68
N LYS A 92 4.64 5.19 -13.48
CA LYS A 92 4.72 3.75 -13.18
C LYS A 92 6.13 3.27 -12.80
N VAL A 93 7.18 3.91 -13.30
CA VAL A 93 8.57 3.59 -12.93
C VAL A 93 8.78 3.72 -11.42
N PHE A 94 8.12 4.70 -10.79
CA PHE A 94 8.26 4.98 -9.37
C PHE A 94 7.19 4.29 -8.53
N THR A 95 5.96 4.22 -9.02
CA THR A 95 4.80 3.89 -8.19
C THR A 95 4.47 2.40 -8.13
N VAL A 96 4.67 1.63 -9.22
CA VAL A 96 4.24 0.22 -9.26
C VAL A 96 5.01 -0.61 -8.25
N ALA A 97 6.34 -0.56 -8.29
CA ALA A 97 7.19 -1.29 -7.35
C ALA A 97 7.01 -0.81 -5.90
N ALA A 98 6.84 0.51 -5.72
CA ALA A 98 6.63 1.11 -4.40
C ALA A 98 5.37 0.58 -3.69
N MET A 99 4.32 0.22 -4.42
CA MET A 99 3.06 -0.25 -3.81
C MET A 99 3.00 -1.76 -3.56
N ILE A 100 3.96 -2.53 -4.05
CA ILE A 100 4.00 -3.99 -3.84
C ILE A 100 3.94 -4.41 -2.36
N PRO A 101 4.64 -3.74 -1.41
CA PRO A 101 4.59 -4.12 0.01
C PRO A 101 3.17 -4.05 0.62
N MET A 102 2.26 -3.27 0.01
CA MET A 102 0.87 -3.13 0.48
C MET A 102 -0.11 -4.06 -0.23
N VAL A 103 0.34 -4.88 -1.20
CA VAL A 103 -0.51 -5.88 -1.86
C VAL A 103 -0.98 -6.90 -0.81
N PRO A 104 -2.29 -7.20 -0.71
CA PRO A 104 -2.87 -7.96 0.39
C PRO A 104 -2.67 -9.47 0.27
N GLY A 105 -1.44 -9.91 0.02
CA GLY A 105 -1.10 -11.33 -0.18
C GLY A 105 -1.42 -12.19 1.04
N VAL A 106 -1.21 -11.69 2.26
CA VAL A 106 -1.54 -12.41 3.50
C VAL A 106 -3.05 -12.64 3.64
N PHE A 107 -3.88 -11.64 3.32
CA PHE A 107 -5.33 -11.79 3.33
C PHE A 107 -5.78 -12.80 2.28
N ALA A 108 -5.29 -12.67 1.04
CA ALA A 108 -5.57 -13.63 -0.02
C ALA A 108 -5.18 -15.07 0.38
N TYR A 109 -4.00 -15.23 0.97
CA TYR A 109 -3.51 -16.55 1.41
C TYR A 109 -4.34 -17.14 2.55
N LYS A 110 -4.74 -16.35 3.54
CA LYS A 110 -5.64 -16.78 4.62
C LYS A 110 -7.01 -17.20 4.11
N ALA A 111 -7.55 -16.47 3.14
CA ALA A 111 -8.79 -16.84 2.46
C ALA A 111 -8.65 -18.20 1.74
N MET A 112 -7.55 -18.43 1.03
CA MET A 112 -7.30 -19.71 0.37
C MET A 112 -7.17 -20.85 1.38
N ILE A 113 -6.45 -20.65 2.50
CA ILE A 113 -6.37 -21.65 3.57
C ILE A 113 -7.77 -21.99 4.10
N ALA A 114 -8.62 -20.98 4.34
CA ALA A 114 -9.97 -21.22 4.82
C ALA A 114 -10.81 -22.05 3.84
N ILE A 115 -10.66 -21.82 2.52
CA ILE A 115 -11.31 -22.65 1.48
C ILE A 115 -10.82 -24.09 1.54
N VAL A 116 -9.51 -24.30 1.64
CA VAL A 116 -8.91 -25.65 1.75
C VAL A 116 -9.41 -26.35 3.01
N GLU A 117 -9.47 -25.66 4.14
CA GLU A 117 -9.96 -26.22 5.40
C GLU A 117 -11.46 -26.57 5.35
N ILE A 118 -12.29 -25.77 4.68
CA ILE A 118 -13.70 -26.12 4.44
C ILE A 118 -13.81 -27.39 3.60
N ASN A 119 -12.94 -27.57 2.61
CA ASN A 119 -12.92 -28.77 1.78
C ASN A 119 -12.49 -30.02 2.58
N HIS A 120 -11.49 -29.89 3.45
CA HIS A 120 -10.93 -31.01 4.22
C HIS A 120 -11.74 -31.38 5.47
N ARG A 121 -12.25 -30.39 6.21
CA ARG A 121 -12.91 -30.58 7.52
C ARG A 121 -14.42 -30.36 7.48
N GLY A 122 -14.95 -29.90 6.35
CA GLY A 122 -16.35 -29.53 6.20
C GLY A 122 -16.63 -28.07 6.55
N PHE A 123 -17.86 -27.64 6.26
CA PHE A 123 -18.30 -26.27 6.50
C PHE A 123 -18.40 -25.97 8.01
N SER A 124 -17.86 -24.83 8.42
CA SER A 124 -18.11 -24.22 9.73
C SER A 124 -18.32 -22.71 9.56
N MET A 125 -19.10 -22.12 10.47
CA MET A 125 -19.38 -20.69 10.42
C MET A 125 -18.10 -19.87 10.66
N GLU A 126 -17.17 -20.37 11.49
CA GLU A 126 -15.90 -19.70 11.73
C GLU A 126 -15.01 -19.68 10.47
N LEU A 127 -14.86 -20.82 9.78
CA LEU A 127 -14.05 -20.88 8.55
C LEU A 127 -14.68 -20.04 7.43
N TRP A 128 -16.01 -20.06 7.33
CA TRP A 128 -16.72 -19.22 6.36
C TRP A 128 -16.52 -17.73 6.63
N GLY A 129 -16.64 -17.30 7.90
CA GLY A 129 -16.39 -15.93 8.32
C GLY A 129 -14.95 -15.49 8.00
N LEU A 130 -13.97 -16.32 8.35
CA LEU A 130 -12.55 -16.07 8.06
C LEU A 130 -12.32 -15.94 6.54
N MET A 131 -12.90 -16.83 5.75
CA MET A 131 -12.80 -16.80 4.29
C MET A 131 -13.34 -15.47 3.74
N ILE A 132 -14.59 -15.13 4.04
CA ILE A 132 -15.26 -13.94 3.50
C ILE A 132 -14.55 -12.66 3.95
N GLU A 133 -14.19 -12.54 5.22
CA GLU A 133 -13.50 -11.35 5.73
C GLU A 133 -12.17 -11.12 4.99
N ASN A 134 -11.37 -12.17 4.84
CA ASN A 134 -10.06 -12.05 4.19
C ASN A 134 -10.18 -11.83 2.68
N VAL A 135 -11.14 -12.46 2.00
CA VAL A 135 -11.42 -12.20 0.57
C VAL A 135 -11.83 -10.75 0.35
N LEU A 136 -12.77 -10.25 1.15
CA LEU A 136 -13.27 -8.88 1.02
C LEU A 136 -12.16 -7.85 1.31
N LYS A 137 -11.37 -8.05 2.38
CA LYS A 137 -10.20 -7.21 2.65
C LYS A 137 -9.21 -7.22 1.48
N ALA A 138 -8.90 -8.38 0.94
CA ALA A 138 -7.98 -8.48 -0.20
C ALA A 138 -8.52 -7.72 -1.42
N ILE A 139 -9.79 -7.92 -1.78
CA ILE A 139 -10.41 -7.24 -2.92
C ILE A 139 -10.42 -5.73 -2.72
N PHE A 140 -10.84 -5.24 -1.55
CA PHE A 140 -10.92 -3.80 -1.30
C PHE A 140 -9.55 -3.13 -1.20
N ILE A 141 -8.54 -3.79 -0.63
CA ILE A 141 -7.18 -3.26 -0.63
C ILE A 141 -6.63 -3.18 -2.06
N VAL A 142 -6.84 -4.20 -2.90
CA VAL A 142 -6.44 -4.13 -4.32
C VAL A 142 -7.17 -3.02 -5.08
N ALA A 143 -8.48 -2.87 -4.86
CA ALA A 143 -9.27 -1.79 -5.44
C ALA A 143 -8.77 -0.41 -4.98
N ALA A 144 -8.48 -0.26 -3.69
CA ALA A 144 -7.93 0.95 -3.09
C ALA A 144 -6.57 1.32 -3.70
N LEU A 145 -5.66 0.35 -3.90
CA LEU A 145 -4.38 0.57 -4.58
C LEU A 145 -4.60 1.04 -6.03
N ALA A 146 -5.48 0.38 -6.77
CA ALA A 146 -5.75 0.69 -8.18
C ALA A 146 -6.35 2.11 -8.35
N ILE A 147 -7.39 2.42 -7.56
CA ILE A 147 -8.06 3.73 -7.59
C ILE A 147 -7.12 4.82 -7.09
N GLY A 148 -6.43 4.59 -5.96
CA GLY A 148 -5.55 5.57 -5.34
C GLY A 148 -4.41 5.98 -6.27
N LEU A 149 -3.76 5.02 -6.94
CA LEU A 149 -2.73 5.31 -7.93
C LEU A 149 -3.25 6.01 -9.19
N ALA A 150 -4.51 5.78 -9.57
CA ALA A 150 -5.16 6.44 -10.70
C ALA A 150 -5.62 7.88 -10.36
N MET A 151 -5.71 8.22 -9.06
CA MET A 151 -6.31 9.45 -8.59
C MET A 151 -5.71 10.75 -9.15
N PRO A 152 -4.37 10.89 -9.31
CA PRO A 152 -3.79 12.06 -9.99
C PRO A 152 -4.31 12.22 -11.41
N GLY A 153 -4.47 11.12 -12.15
CA GLY A 153 -5.02 11.13 -13.50
C GLY A 153 -6.51 11.49 -13.52
N LEU A 154 -7.26 11.04 -12.52
CA LEU A 154 -8.69 11.35 -12.39
C LEU A 154 -8.94 12.81 -12.00
N LEU A 155 -8.08 13.39 -11.15
CA LEU A 155 -8.24 14.75 -10.64
C LEU A 155 -7.68 15.82 -11.60
N PHE A 156 -6.51 15.57 -12.20
CA PHE A 156 -5.79 16.60 -12.95
C PHE A 156 -5.77 16.38 -14.46
N TYR A 157 -5.85 15.14 -14.95
CA TYR A 157 -5.81 14.86 -16.39
C TYR A 157 -7.22 14.82 -16.99
N ARG A 158 -7.67 15.97 -17.47
CA ARG A 158 -8.89 16.12 -18.26
C ARG A 158 -8.67 15.53 -19.67
N ARG A 159 -9.50 14.56 -20.08
CA ARG A 159 -9.32 13.80 -21.35
C ARG A 159 -9.80 14.53 -22.63
N ARG A 160 -10.44 15.71 -22.56
CA ARG A 160 -10.84 16.51 -23.74
C ARG A 160 -10.82 18.02 -23.45
N PRO A 161 -10.34 18.87 -24.39
CA PRO A 161 -10.66 20.30 -24.37
C PRO A 161 -12.17 20.47 -24.61
N VAL A 162 -12.79 21.38 -23.87
CA VAL A 162 -14.10 21.91 -24.21
C VAL A 162 -13.78 23.22 -24.90
N VAL A 163 -14.15 23.28 -26.18
CA VAL A 163 -13.69 24.22 -27.23
C VAL A 163 -12.39 23.79 -27.90
#